data_AF-A0AAU7QHI4-F1
#
_entry.id   AF-A0AAU7QHI4-F1
#
_cell.length_a   1.000
_cell.length_b   1.000
_cell.length_c   1.000
_cell.angle_alpha   90.00
_cell.angle_beta   90.00
_cell.angle_gamma   90.00
#
_symmetry.space_group_name_H-M   'P 1'
#
loop_
_entity.id
_entity.type
_entity.pdbx_description
1 polymer ?
#
loop_
_entity_poly.entity_id
_entity_poly.type
_entity_poly.pdbx_seq_one_letter_code
_entity_poly.pdbx_strand_id
1 'polypeptide(L)'
;MSLTRIVGAFGAIALLAFFVHRSHDPLRTSLPFGTSDLSTVEPALQRLKAEDRALVEAYVKRSHGDVLLPSMADPDQPLTARNFAEAIALEKAWDVKRDARDAVAAEQVSARDEAMAPLRAIVEADVQRTEILSPRQMVAPVAPIDGIKSALPSDQATIFVVTVSLHNLGSKAIVAVQGALEARSRDATMPLDLCWVDTGPHDRIDPASRTEIRCANPHQRVSDEQRAFMDTPERFTVVWNPKMLQLEDGTLIRSGL
;
A
#
# COMPACT_ATOMS: atom_id res chain seq x y z
N MET A 1 20.56 73.96 2.95
CA MET A 1 20.68 72.50 3.23
C MET A 1 21.66 71.93 2.21
N SER A 2 22.80 71.35 2.62
CA SER A 2 23.80 70.87 1.65
C SER A 2 23.29 69.63 0.90
N LEU A 3 23.63 69.52 -0.39
CA LEU A 3 23.23 68.42 -1.29
C LEU A 3 23.53 67.02 -0.70
N THR A 4 24.60 66.92 0.11
CA THR A 4 25.01 65.72 0.84
C THR A 4 23.99 65.25 1.90
N ARG A 5 23.24 66.15 2.54
CA ARG A 5 22.18 65.77 3.50
C ARG A 5 20.93 65.21 2.82
N ILE A 6 20.64 65.66 1.59
CA ILE A 6 19.47 65.20 0.81
C ILE A 6 19.74 63.79 0.28
N VAL A 7 20.93 63.53 -0.30
CA VAL A 7 21.30 62.20 -0.78
C VAL A 7 21.39 61.18 0.37
N GLY A 8 21.92 61.57 1.53
CA GLY A 8 21.94 60.71 2.72
C GLY A 8 20.54 60.36 3.26
N ALA A 9 19.60 61.30 3.23
CA ALA A 9 18.21 61.08 3.66
C ALA A 9 17.45 60.14 2.71
N PHE A 10 17.61 60.29 1.40
CA PHE A 10 17.01 59.38 0.42
C PHE A 10 17.60 57.96 0.49
N GLY A 11 18.92 57.83 0.71
CA GLY A 11 19.56 56.53 0.93
C GLY A 11 19.02 55.82 2.19
N ALA A 12 18.82 56.57 3.28
CA ALA A 12 18.26 56.02 4.52
C ALA A 12 16.79 55.60 4.36
N ILE A 13 15.97 56.37 3.62
CA ILE A 13 14.56 56.02 3.34
C ILE A 13 14.46 54.79 2.44
N ALA A 14 15.30 54.69 1.41
CA ALA A 14 15.35 53.51 0.54
C ALA A 14 15.78 52.26 1.31
N LEU A 15 16.77 52.37 2.21
CA LEU A 15 17.17 51.29 3.10
C LEU A 15 16.05 50.90 4.06
N LEU A 16 15.36 51.87 4.68
CA LEU A 16 14.22 51.62 5.57
C LEU A 16 13.07 50.92 4.83
N ALA A 17 12.69 51.40 3.65
CA ALA A 17 11.66 50.78 2.82
C ALA A 17 12.06 49.36 2.39
N PHE A 18 13.33 49.13 2.06
CA PHE A 18 13.85 47.80 1.74
C PHE A 18 13.83 46.86 2.96
N PHE A 19 14.22 47.34 4.15
CA PHE A 19 14.16 46.57 5.38
C PHE A 19 12.71 46.23 5.78
N VAL A 20 11.80 47.20 5.69
CA VAL A 20 10.38 47.00 5.95
C VAL A 20 9.78 46.00 4.95
N HIS A 21 10.03 46.18 3.66
CA HIS A 21 9.53 45.26 2.63
C HIS A 21 10.09 43.84 2.82
N ARG A 22 11.38 43.70 3.12
CA ARG A 22 12.02 42.42 3.41
C ARG A 22 11.51 41.76 4.68
N SER A 23 11.14 42.53 5.71
CA SER A 23 10.55 42.03 6.94
C SER A 23 9.09 41.59 6.78
N HIS A 24 8.40 42.11 5.75
CA HIS A 24 7.00 41.81 5.48
C HIS A 24 6.76 40.62 4.56
N ASP A 25 7.78 40.08 3.92
CA ASP A 25 7.66 38.91 3.04
C ASP A 25 7.31 37.64 3.84
N PRO A 26 6.07 37.11 3.74
CA PRO A 26 5.66 35.92 4.49
C PRO A 26 6.46 34.67 4.07
N LEU A 27 7.04 34.62 2.88
CA LEU A 27 7.82 33.48 2.41
C LEU A 27 9.10 33.24 3.23
N ARG A 28 9.61 34.26 3.91
CA ARG A 28 10.80 34.15 4.76
C ARG A 28 10.50 33.75 6.19
N THR A 29 9.23 33.61 6.57
CA THR A 29 8.85 33.21 7.92
C THR A 29 9.40 31.82 8.23
N SER A 30 10.17 31.72 9.32
CA SER A 30 10.74 30.47 9.79
C SER A 30 9.67 29.52 10.26
N LEU A 31 9.82 28.24 9.94
CA LEU A 31 8.95 27.20 10.48
C LEU A 31 9.29 26.93 11.95
N PRO A 32 8.28 26.65 12.80
CA PRO A 32 8.52 26.27 14.18
C PRO A 32 9.23 24.92 14.22
N PHE A 33 10.32 24.86 14.99
CA PHE A 33 11.21 23.70 15.05
C PHE A 33 10.57 22.56 15.86
N GLY A 34 10.59 21.34 15.32
CA GLY A 34 10.23 20.11 16.04
C GLY A 34 8.76 20.02 16.45
N THR A 35 7.88 20.76 15.78
CA THR A 35 6.44 20.73 16.04
C THR A 35 5.64 20.88 14.75
N SER A 36 4.47 20.28 14.72
CA SER A 36 3.47 20.49 13.66
C SER A 36 2.51 21.65 13.95
N ASP A 37 2.62 22.27 15.13
CA ASP A 37 1.78 23.40 15.52
C ASP A 37 2.24 24.70 14.85
N LEU A 38 1.40 25.24 13.97
CA LEU A 38 1.64 26.49 13.23
C LEU A 38 1.02 27.72 13.90
N SER A 39 0.41 27.59 15.08
CA SER A 39 -0.26 28.69 15.80
C SER A 39 0.62 29.94 15.95
N THR A 40 1.92 29.74 16.19
CA THR A 40 2.92 30.81 16.36
C THR A 40 3.23 31.59 15.09
N VAL A 41 3.00 31.00 13.92
CA VAL A 41 3.26 31.60 12.60
C VAL A 41 2.00 31.86 11.79
N GLU A 42 0.83 31.59 12.36
CA GLU A 42 -0.49 31.76 11.75
C GLU A 42 -0.70 33.13 11.09
N PRO A 43 -0.31 34.28 11.70
CA PRO A 43 -0.46 35.59 11.05
C PRO A 43 0.39 35.76 9.77
N ALA A 44 1.50 35.05 9.66
CA ALA A 44 2.30 35.03 8.43
C ALA A 44 1.74 34.03 7.42
N LEU A 45 1.25 32.89 7.90
CA LEU A 45 0.64 31.84 7.09
C LEU A 45 -0.62 32.36 6.36
N GLN A 46 -1.46 33.14 7.05
CA GLN A 46 -2.65 33.79 6.49
C GLN A 46 -2.36 34.85 5.42
N ARG A 47 -1.12 35.37 5.37
CA ARG A 47 -0.69 36.34 4.35
C ARG A 47 -0.20 35.66 3.07
N LEU A 48 0.02 34.34 3.09
CA LEU A 48 0.26 33.58 1.86
C LEU A 48 -1.01 33.45 1.03
N LYS A 49 -0.83 33.18 -0.26
CA LYS A 49 -1.95 32.71 -1.10
C LYS A 49 -2.45 31.38 -0.57
N ALA A 50 -3.74 31.09 -0.78
CA ALA A 50 -4.35 29.85 -0.29
C ALA A 50 -3.63 28.58 -0.79
N GLU A 51 -3.18 28.58 -2.05
CA GLU A 51 -2.39 27.50 -2.66
C GLU A 51 -1.04 27.27 -1.94
N ASP A 52 -0.30 28.33 -1.67
CA ASP A 52 1.01 28.26 -1.01
C ASP A 52 0.86 27.90 0.47
N ARG A 53 -0.18 28.41 1.14
CA ARG A 53 -0.52 28.02 2.51
C ARG A 53 -0.79 26.52 2.62
N ALA A 54 -1.60 25.97 1.71
CA ALA A 54 -1.92 24.54 1.72
C ALA A 54 -0.66 23.68 1.55
N LEU A 55 0.31 24.13 0.75
CA LEU A 55 1.60 23.44 0.59
C LEU A 55 2.47 23.48 1.84
N VAL A 56 2.48 24.60 2.57
CA VAL A 56 3.18 24.69 3.86
C VAL A 56 2.56 23.73 4.89
N GLU A 57 1.23 23.72 4.99
CA GLU A 57 0.49 22.82 5.89
C GLU A 57 0.72 21.35 5.54
N ALA A 58 0.67 21.00 4.25
CA ALA A 58 0.93 19.65 3.75
C ALA A 58 2.37 19.20 4.05
N TYR A 59 3.35 20.07 3.82
CA TYR A 59 4.75 19.81 4.17
C TYR A 59 4.91 19.47 5.66
N VAL A 60 4.37 20.32 6.55
CA VAL A 60 4.52 20.17 8.01
C VAL A 60 3.84 18.90 8.50
N LYS A 61 2.67 18.56 7.94
CA LYS A 61 1.96 17.31 8.23
C LYS A 61 2.77 16.09 7.79
N ARG A 62 3.35 16.11 6.58
CA ARG A 62 4.14 15.01 6.02
C ARG A 62 5.46 14.81 6.78
N SER A 63 6.13 15.91 7.13
CA SER A 63 7.38 15.88 7.89
C SER A 63 7.16 15.67 9.39
N HIS A 64 5.93 15.67 9.90
CA HIS A 64 5.63 15.64 11.33
C HIS A 64 6.34 16.76 12.13
N GLY A 65 6.66 17.88 11.49
CA GLY A 65 7.41 18.96 12.11
C GLY A 65 8.94 18.74 12.16
N ASP A 66 9.47 17.72 11.46
CA ASP A 66 10.92 17.60 11.23
C ASP A 66 11.39 18.78 10.35
N VAL A 67 11.86 19.80 11.06
CA VAL A 67 12.47 21.01 10.56
C VAL A 67 13.84 21.05 11.20
N LEU A 68 14.93 20.95 10.44
CA LEU A 68 16.28 21.11 10.99
C LEU A 68 16.58 22.59 11.20
N LEU A 69 17.31 22.90 12.28
CA LEU A 69 17.85 24.24 12.46
C LEU A 69 18.75 24.62 11.27
N PRO A 70 18.84 25.90 10.89
CA PRO A 70 19.70 26.34 9.78
C PRO A 70 21.17 25.93 9.91
N SER A 71 21.66 25.70 11.13
CA SER A 71 23.02 25.23 11.43
C SER A 71 23.21 23.71 11.27
N MET A 72 22.15 22.95 11.06
CA MET A 72 22.13 21.48 10.97
C MET A 72 21.68 20.97 9.59
N ALA A 73 21.21 21.86 8.72
CA ALA A 73 20.82 21.54 7.35
C ALA A 73 21.97 21.82 6.38
N ASP A 74 22.19 20.92 5.42
CA ASP A 74 23.08 21.17 4.28
C ASP A 74 22.51 22.36 3.46
N PRO A 75 23.29 23.44 3.24
CA PRO A 75 22.81 24.63 2.54
C PRO A 75 22.49 24.39 1.06
N ASP A 76 23.08 23.35 0.46
CA ASP A 76 22.91 23.02 -0.96
C ASP A 76 21.84 21.92 -1.17
N GLN A 77 21.56 21.11 -0.14
CA GLN A 77 20.50 20.08 -0.16
C GLN A 77 19.78 19.97 1.19
N PRO A 78 18.94 20.95 1.57
CA PRO A 78 18.21 20.87 2.82
C PRO A 78 17.19 19.72 2.76
N LEU A 79 17.44 18.65 3.52
CA LEU A 79 16.50 17.54 3.69
C LEU A 79 15.19 18.00 4.36
N THR A 80 15.17 19.19 4.97
CA THR A 80 14.03 19.80 5.65
C THR A 80 13.96 21.31 5.37
N ALA A 81 12.75 21.85 5.27
CA ALA A 81 12.50 23.28 5.06
C ALA A 81 12.73 24.08 6.34
N ARG A 82 13.36 25.25 6.22
CA ARG A 82 13.59 26.19 7.34
C ARG A 82 12.54 27.30 7.39
N ASN A 83 11.90 27.59 6.27
CA ASN A 83 10.94 28.67 6.08
C ASN A 83 9.83 28.27 5.10
N PHE A 84 8.80 29.11 4.97
CA PHE A 84 7.68 28.85 4.07
C PHE A 84 8.11 28.67 2.61
N ALA A 85 9.06 29.48 2.09
CA ALA A 85 9.54 29.34 0.71
C ALA A 85 10.13 27.94 0.43
N GLU A 86 10.97 27.45 1.35
CA GLU A 86 11.60 26.14 1.25
C GLU A 86 10.59 25.01 1.41
N ALA A 87 9.60 25.16 2.28
CA ALA A 87 8.52 24.18 2.45
C ALA A 87 7.66 24.05 1.20
N ILE A 88 7.27 25.17 0.61
CA ILE A 88 6.53 25.19 -0.66
C ILE A 88 7.35 24.53 -1.76
N ALA A 89 8.64 24.84 -1.88
CA ALA A 89 9.51 24.27 -2.90
C ALA A 89 9.69 22.75 -2.72
N LEU A 90 9.93 22.29 -1.49
CA LEU A 90 10.09 20.88 -1.19
C LEU A 90 8.79 20.09 -1.36
N GLU A 91 7.64 20.66 -1.01
CA GLU A 91 6.35 20.00 -1.21
C GLU A 91 6.00 19.90 -2.69
N LYS A 92 6.21 20.96 -3.48
CA LYS A 92 6.06 20.90 -4.95
C LYS A 92 6.95 19.82 -5.57
N ALA A 93 8.21 19.73 -5.13
CA ALA A 93 9.13 18.69 -5.60
C ALA A 93 8.71 17.28 -5.14
N TRP A 94 8.12 17.16 -3.95
CA TRP A 94 7.58 15.91 -3.44
C TRP A 94 6.36 15.46 -4.22
N ASP A 95 5.42 16.35 -4.51
CA ASP A 95 4.23 16.06 -5.31
C ASP A 95 4.63 15.52 -6.69
N VAL A 96 5.56 16.16 -7.39
CA VAL A 96 6.07 15.65 -8.68
C VAL A 96 6.69 14.25 -8.54
N LYS A 97 7.46 14.00 -7.47
CA LYS A 97 8.05 12.67 -7.21
C LYS A 97 7.01 11.64 -6.78
N ARG A 98 5.95 12.04 -6.08
CA ARG A 98 4.84 11.15 -5.71
C ARG A 98 4.08 10.79 -6.98
N ASP A 99 3.65 11.76 -7.76
CA ASP A 99 2.88 11.53 -8.98
C ASP A 99 3.65 10.67 -9.98
N ALA A 100 4.98 10.86 -10.09
CA ALA A 100 5.83 9.97 -10.88
C ALA A 100 5.89 8.54 -10.32
N ARG A 101 5.97 8.35 -9.00
CA ARG A 101 5.95 7.03 -8.36
C ARG A 101 4.59 6.36 -8.50
N ASP A 102 3.51 7.09 -8.33
CA ASP A 102 2.14 6.60 -8.48
C ASP A 102 1.87 6.20 -9.93
N ALA A 103 2.36 6.97 -10.90
CA ALA A 103 2.30 6.61 -12.33
C ALA A 103 3.07 5.31 -12.61
N VAL A 104 4.29 5.15 -12.07
CA VAL A 104 5.06 3.90 -12.21
C VAL A 104 4.36 2.73 -11.52
N ALA A 105 3.76 2.94 -10.35
CA ALA A 105 3.00 1.90 -9.65
C ALA A 105 1.76 1.48 -10.44
N ALA A 106 1.04 2.44 -11.03
CA ALA A 106 -0.11 2.17 -11.89
C ALA A 106 0.30 1.40 -13.17
N GLU A 107 1.41 1.79 -13.81
CA GLU A 107 1.96 1.10 -14.97
C GLU A 107 2.36 -0.35 -14.62
N GLN A 108 2.98 -0.57 -13.45
CA GLN A 108 3.32 -1.91 -12.97
C GLN A 108 2.09 -2.77 -12.69
N VAL A 109 0.98 -2.19 -12.20
CA VAL A 109 -0.29 -2.92 -12.02
C VAL A 109 -0.86 -3.32 -13.38
N SER A 110 -0.89 -2.41 -14.36
CA SER A 110 -1.37 -2.71 -15.72
C SER A 110 -0.53 -3.81 -16.37
N ALA A 111 0.80 -3.70 -16.32
CA ALA A 111 1.71 -4.69 -16.88
C ALA A 111 1.55 -6.06 -16.20
N ARG A 112 1.32 -6.08 -14.88
CA ARG A 112 1.03 -7.32 -14.13
C ARG A 112 -0.28 -7.97 -14.57
N ASP A 113 -1.33 -7.18 -14.71
CA ASP A 113 -2.64 -7.68 -15.13
C ASP A 113 -2.61 -8.19 -16.58
N GLU A 114 -1.93 -7.48 -17.48
CA GLU A 114 -1.68 -7.92 -18.87
C GLU A 114 -0.89 -9.24 -18.91
N ALA A 115 0.13 -9.36 -18.07
CA ALA A 115 0.96 -10.56 -17.98
C ALA A 115 0.19 -11.79 -17.46
N MET A 116 -0.79 -11.57 -16.57
CA MET A 116 -1.67 -12.63 -16.04
C MET A 116 -2.88 -12.92 -16.93
N ALA A 117 -3.24 -12.03 -17.86
CA ALA A 117 -4.43 -12.17 -18.70
C ALA A 117 -4.50 -13.51 -19.48
N PRO A 118 -3.41 -14.02 -20.10
CA PRO A 118 -3.43 -15.30 -20.78
C PRO A 118 -3.75 -16.48 -19.86
N LEU A 119 -3.31 -16.42 -18.60
CA LEU A 119 -3.59 -17.45 -17.60
C LEU A 119 -5.04 -17.36 -17.13
N ARG A 120 -5.54 -16.16 -16.84
CA ARG A 120 -6.93 -15.91 -16.42
C ARG A 120 -7.95 -16.28 -17.51
N ALA A 121 -7.55 -16.24 -18.78
CA ALA A 121 -8.38 -16.71 -19.88
C ALA A 121 -8.56 -18.24 -19.91
N ILE A 122 -7.68 -19.01 -19.26
CA ILE A 122 -7.69 -20.48 -19.24
C ILE A 122 -8.21 -21.01 -17.90
N VAL A 123 -7.84 -20.37 -16.79
CA VAL A 123 -8.21 -20.81 -15.44
C VAL A 123 -8.79 -19.66 -14.63
N GLU A 124 -9.98 -19.90 -14.11
CA GLU A 124 -10.68 -19.05 -13.16
C GLU A 124 -10.61 -19.69 -11.76
N ALA A 125 -10.55 -18.86 -10.72
CA ALA A 125 -10.50 -19.31 -9.34
C ALA A 125 -11.45 -18.49 -8.49
N ASP A 126 -12.37 -19.15 -7.80
CA ASP A 126 -13.40 -18.53 -6.97
C ASP A 126 -13.39 -19.09 -5.55
N VAL A 127 -13.73 -18.24 -4.58
CA VAL A 127 -14.05 -18.71 -3.23
C VAL A 127 -15.41 -19.38 -3.24
N GLN A 128 -15.44 -20.68 -2.96
CA GLN A 128 -16.68 -21.44 -2.87
C GLN A 128 -17.23 -21.45 -1.45
N ARG A 129 -16.35 -21.59 -0.45
CA ARG A 129 -16.74 -21.67 0.95
C ARG A 129 -15.62 -21.20 1.87
N THR A 130 -15.99 -20.57 2.98
CA THR A 130 -15.08 -20.23 4.09
C THR A 130 -15.60 -20.85 5.38
N GLU A 131 -14.68 -21.35 6.21
CA GLU A 131 -15.00 -22.03 7.47
C GLU A 131 -13.93 -21.70 8.53
N ILE A 132 -14.31 -21.74 9.81
CA ILE A 132 -13.35 -21.79 10.93
C ILE A 132 -13.43 -23.18 11.54
N LEU A 133 -12.35 -23.95 11.41
CA LEU A 133 -12.27 -25.30 11.94
C LEU A 133 -11.35 -25.40 13.15
N SER A 134 -11.57 -26.44 13.94
CA SER A 134 -10.61 -26.83 14.98
C SER A 134 -9.44 -27.61 14.37
N PRO A 135 -8.26 -27.57 15.00
CA PRO A 135 -7.13 -28.42 14.62
C PRO A 135 -7.50 -29.91 14.49
N ARG A 136 -8.42 -30.41 15.33
CA ARG A 136 -8.87 -31.80 15.25
C ARG A 136 -9.67 -32.09 13.97
N GLN A 137 -10.51 -31.16 13.53
CA GLN A 137 -11.30 -31.30 12.28
C GLN A 137 -10.46 -31.23 11.01
N MET A 138 -9.20 -30.79 11.11
CA MET A 138 -8.26 -30.72 9.99
C MET A 138 -7.50 -32.03 9.74
N VAL A 139 -7.45 -32.94 10.73
CA VAL A 139 -6.69 -34.20 10.65
C VAL A 139 -7.66 -35.35 10.37
N ALA A 140 -7.28 -36.30 9.50
CA ALA A 140 -8.03 -37.52 9.31
C ALA A 140 -8.19 -38.28 10.65
N PRO A 141 -9.33 -38.95 10.93
CA PRO A 141 -9.51 -39.66 12.19
C PRO A 141 -8.41 -40.71 12.37
N VAL A 142 -7.54 -40.52 13.36
CA VAL A 142 -6.57 -41.55 13.76
C VAL A 142 -7.30 -42.52 14.68
N ALA A 143 -7.42 -43.79 14.26
CA ALA A 143 -7.94 -44.83 15.14
C ALA A 143 -7.10 -44.85 16.43
N PRO A 144 -7.71 -44.81 17.63
CA PRO A 144 -6.97 -44.82 18.87
C PRO A 144 -6.12 -46.10 18.94
N ILE A 145 -4.80 -45.93 19.06
CA ILE A 145 -3.88 -47.03 19.34
C ILE A 145 -3.90 -47.23 20.85
N ASP A 146 -4.31 -48.42 21.31
CA ASP A 146 -4.40 -48.73 22.73
C ASP A 146 -3.06 -48.49 23.45
N GLY A 147 -3.11 -47.80 24.59
CA GLY A 147 -1.98 -47.60 25.49
C GLY A 147 -1.15 -46.32 25.29
N ILE A 148 -1.41 -45.53 24.24
CA ILE A 148 -0.72 -44.23 24.04
C ILE A 148 -1.69 -43.08 24.36
N LYS A 149 -1.36 -42.24 25.35
CA LYS A 149 -2.01 -40.94 25.54
C LYS A 149 -1.71 -40.07 24.33
N SER A 150 -2.56 -40.10 23.31
CA SER A 150 -2.50 -39.15 22.22
C SER A 150 -2.77 -37.75 22.79
N ALA A 151 -1.82 -36.83 22.64
CA ALA A 151 -2.04 -35.41 22.88
C ALA A 151 -2.93 -34.90 21.73
N LEU A 152 -4.22 -35.19 21.83
CA LEU A 152 -5.18 -34.84 20.79
C LEU A 152 -5.18 -33.32 20.59
N PRO A 153 -5.22 -32.84 19.34
CA PRO A 153 -5.33 -31.42 19.06
C PRO A 153 -6.57 -30.81 19.72
N SER A 154 -6.49 -29.50 20.02
CA SER A 154 -7.60 -28.74 20.61
C SER A 154 -8.88 -28.84 19.76
N ASP A 155 -10.02 -28.89 20.44
CA ASP A 155 -11.36 -28.84 19.83
C ASP A 155 -11.81 -27.40 19.54
N GLN A 156 -11.05 -26.39 19.96
CA GLN A 156 -11.39 -25.00 19.71
C GLN A 156 -11.23 -24.66 18.22
N ALA A 157 -12.28 -24.11 17.61
CA ALA A 157 -12.27 -23.63 16.22
C ALA A 157 -11.39 -22.38 16.11
N THR A 158 -10.21 -22.53 15.51
CA THR A 158 -9.22 -21.45 15.41
C THR A 158 -8.57 -21.33 14.04
N ILE A 159 -8.76 -22.28 13.14
CA ILE A 159 -8.07 -22.30 11.84
C ILE A 159 -9.03 -21.79 10.77
N PHE A 160 -8.62 -20.75 10.06
CA PHE A 160 -9.33 -20.27 8.89
C PHE A 160 -9.09 -21.22 7.72
N VAL A 161 -10.18 -21.64 7.08
CA VAL A 161 -10.17 -22.57 5.96
C VAL A 161 -10.96 -21.98 4.81
N VAL A 162 -10.37 -21.96 3.62
CA VAL A 162 -11.01 -21.51 2.39
C VAL A 162 -11.03 -22.66 1.40
N THR A 163 -12.21 -22.98 0.88
CA THR A 163 -12.37 -23.86 -0.27
C THR A 163 -12.46 -23.00 -1.52
N VAL A 164 -11.52 -23.22 -2.44
CA VAL A 164 -11.41 -22.53 -3.72
C VAL A 164 -11.81 -23.49 -4.83
N SER A 165 -12.70 -23.04 -5.72
CA SER A 165 -13.04 -23.76 -6.95
C SER A 165 -12.17 -23.22 -8.08
N LEU A 166 -11.38 -24.10 -8.69
CA LEU A 166 -10.69 -23.82 -9.94
C LEU A 166 -11.52 -24.31 -11.12
N HIS A 167 -11.71 -23.47 -12.12
CA HIS A 167 -12.48 -23.78 -13.31
C HIS A 167 -11.60 -23.69 -14.55
N ASN A 168 -11.52 -24.79 -15.30
CA ASN A 168 -10.81 -24.82 -16.57
C ASN A 168 -11.74 -24.31 -17.69
N LEU A 169 -11.49 -23.09 -18.14
CA LEU A 169 -12.17 -22.44 -19.26
C LEU A 169 -11.58 -22.82 -20.63
N GLY A 170 -10.40 -23.46 -20.62
CA GLY A 170 -9.69 -23.89 -21.81
C GLY A 170 -10.24 -25.17 -22.44
N SER A 171 -9.74 -25.47 -23.64
CA SER A 171 -10.07 -26.68 -24.39
C SER A 171 -9.14 -27.88 -24.11
N LYS A 172 -8.10 -27.69 -23.30
CA LYS A 172 -7.10 -28.70 -22.95
C LYS A 172 -7.08 -28.90 -21.44
N ALA A 173 -6.74 -30.10 -20.99
CA ALA A 173 -6.62 -30.34 -19.56
C ALA A 173 -5.42 -29.58 -18.96
N ILE A 174 -5.63 -29.06 -17.75
CA ILE A 174 -4.59 -28.43 -16.93
C ILE A 174 -4.00 -29.52 -16.04
N VAL A 175 -2.68 -29.69 -16.09
CA VAL A 175 -1.96 -30.68 -15.27
C VAL A 175 -1.24 -30.07 -14.09
N ALA A 176 -1.01 -28.75 -14.08
CA ALA A 176 -0.50 -28.03 -12.93
C ALA A 176 -0.94 -26.57 -13.01
N VAL A 177 -1.28 -25.97 -11.87
CA VAL A 177 -1.52 -24.54 -11.74
C VAL A 177 -0.94 -24.01 -10.44
N GLN A 178 -0.36 -22.81 -10.52
CA GLN A 178 0.14 -22.08 -9.36
C GLN A 178 -0.38 -20.65 -9.37
N GLY A 179 -0.80 -20.16 -8.21
CA GLY A 179 -1.20 -18.77 -8.04
C GLY A 179 -1.74 -18.45 -6.66
N ALA A 180 -2.00 -17.17 -6.42
CA ALA A 180 -2.54 -16.68 -5.17
C ALA A 180 -3.98 -16.17 -5.36
N LEU A 181 -4.84 -16.50 -4.41
CA LEU A 181 -6.16 -15.90 -4.26
C LEU A 181 -6.10 -14.91 -3.10
N GLU A 182 -6.41 -13.66 -3.38
CA GLU A 182 -6.35 -12.54 -2.44
C GLU A 182 -7.71 -11.85 -2.33
N ALA A 183 -8.01 -11.25 -1.18
CA ALA A 183 -9.17 -10.39 -0.99
C ALA A 183 -8.72 -8.95 -0.70
N ARG A 184 -9.25 -7.99 -1.46
CA ARG A 184 -8.99 -6.56 -1.25
C ARG A 184 -10.18 -5.87 -0.64
N SER A 185 -9.99 -5.27 0.53
CA SER A 185 -10.97 -4.35 1.11
C SER A 185 -10.67 -2.94 0.65
N ARG A 186 -11.71 -2.12 0.43
CA ARG A 186 -11.55 -0.68 0.15
C ARG A 186 -10.83 0.06 1.29
N ASP A 187 -11.00 -0.43 2.52
CA ASP A 187 -10.51 0.25 3.72
C ASP A 187 -9.13 -0.26 4.17
N ALA A 188 -8.58 -1.30 3.51
CA ALA A 188 -7.33 -1.92 3.90
C ALA A 188 -6.16 -1.51 2.98
N THR A 189 -5.01 -1.23 3.60
CA THR A 189 -3.78 -0.87 2.87
C THR A 189 -3.14 -2.05 2.14
N MET A 190 -3.36 -3.28 2.61
CA MET A 190 -2.80 -4.51 2.03
C MET A 190 -3.91 -5.52 1.73
N PRO A 191 -3.76 -6.34 0.67
CA PRO A 191 -4.66 -7.45 0.42
C PRO A 191 -4.58 -8.49 1.54
N LEU A 192 -5.70 -9.17 1.78
CA LEU A 192 -5.79 -10.35 2.64
C LEU A 192 -5.48 -11.59 1.80
N ASP A 193 -4.44 -12.32 2.14
CA ASP A 193 -4.12 -13.60 1.51
C ASP A 193 -5.15 -14.67 1.91
N LEU A 194 -5.88 -15.23 0.94
CA LEU A 194 -6.90 -16.26 1.19
C LEU A 194 -6.36 -17.66 0.96
N CYS A 195 -5.69 -17.88 -0.17
CA CYS A 195 -5.17 -19.18 -0.53
C CYS A 195 -3.96 -19.07 -1.48
N TRP A 196 -2.93 -19.87 -1.21
CA TRP A 196 -1.93 -20.23 -2.21
C TRP A 196 -2.31 -21.56 -2.86
N VAL A 197 -2.57 -21.53 -4.17
CA VAL A 197 -2.89 -22.70 -4.98
C VAL A 197 -1.60 -23.21 -5.60
N ASP A 198 -1.32 -24.49 -5.40
CA ASP A 198 -0.23 -25.21 -6.05
C ASP A 198 -0.70 -26.64 -6.32
N THR A 199 -1.22 -26.89 -7.53
CA THR A 199 -1.64 -28.21 -7.96
C THR A 199 -0.60 -28.85 -8.84
N GLY A 200 -0.43 -30.17 -8.66
CA GLY A 200 0.44 -30.99 -9.47
C GLY A 200 -0.34 -31.93 -10.40
N PRO A 201 0.37 -32.82 -11.11
CA PRO A 201 -0.21 -33.74 -12.10
C PRO A 201 -1.33 -34.67 -11.57
N HIS A 202 -1.39 -34.86 -10.25
CA HIS A 202 -2.41 -35.69 -9.60
C HIS A 202 -3.79 -34.98 -9.53
N ASP A 203 -3.82 -33.66 -9.61
CA ASP A 203 -5.02 -32.82 -9.52
C ASP A 203 -5.34 -32.23 -10.90
N ARG A 204 -5.28 -33.07 -11.93
CA ARG A 204 -5.61 -32.71 -13.32
C ARG A 204 -7.03 -32.14 -13.39
N ILE A 205 -7.18 -31.02 -14.10
CA ILE A 205 -8.46 -30.33 -14.32
C ILE A 205 -8.82 -30.46 -15.80
N ASP A 206 -9.79 -31.31 -16.11
CA ASP A 206 -10.26 -31.52 -17.49
C ASP A 206 -10.94 -30.27 -18.07
N PRO A 207 -11.03 -30.13 -19.40
CA PRO A 207 -11.71 -29.01 -20.05
C PRO A 207 -13.15 -28.81 -19.55
N ALA A 208 -13.55 -27.56 -19.34
CA ALA A 208 -14.88 -27.17 -18.83
C ALA A 208 -15.26 -27.82 -17.48
N SER A 209 -14.29 -28.36 -16.73
CA SER A 209 -14.51 -28.98 -15.43
C SER A 209 -14.01 -28.08 -14.30
N ARG A 210 -14.45 -28.40 -13.09
CA ARG A 210 -14.06 -27.71 -11.86
C ARG A 210 -13.40 -28.68 -10.90
N THR A 211 -12.39 -28.20 -10.20
CA THR A 211 -11.74 -28.89 -9.10
C THR A 211 -11.75 -28.00 -7.87
N GLU A 212 -12.06 -28.58 -6.72
CA GLU A 212 -12.07 -27.87 -5.44
C GLU A 212 -10.76 -28.13 -4.69
N ILE A 213 -10.18 -27.07 -4.16
CA ILE A 213 -8.96 -27.12 -3.36
C ILE A 213 -9.25 -26.48 -2.02
N ARG A 214 -8.78 -27.13 -0.97
CA ARG A 214 -8.90 -26.64 0.39
C ARG A 214 -7.59 -26.05 0.86
N CYS A 215 -7.62 -24.79 1.27
CA CYS A 215 -6.46 -24.05 1.75
C CYS A 215 -6.66 -23.72 3.22
N ALA A 216 -5.64 -23.99 4.03
CA ALA A 216 -5.62 -23.66 5.43
C ALA A 216 -4.18 -23.59 5.92
N ASN A 217 -3.90 -22.70 6.86
CA ASN A 217 -2.65 -22.68 7.59
C ASN A 217 -2.89 -23.21 9.02
N PRO A 218 -2.59 -24.49 9.31
CA PRO A 218 -2.88 -25.07 10.62
C PRO A 218 -2.04 -24.47 11.76
N HIS A 219 -0.98 -23.73 11.45
CA HIS A 219 -0.11 -23.08 12.42
C HIS A 219 -0.55 -21.65 12.77
N GLN A 220 -1.54 -21.11 12.06
CA GLN A 220 -2.00 -19.74 12.25
C GLN A 220 -3.43 -19.73 12.77
N ARG A 221 -3.66 -18.93 13.82
CA ARG A 221 -5.02 -18.66 14.30
C ARG A 221 -5.70 -17.66 13.37
N VAL A 222 -7.00 -17.82 13.19
CA VAL A 222 -7.84 -16.92 12.39
C VAL A 222 -7.72 -15.48 12.88
N SER A 223 -7.40 -14.56 11.97
CA SER A 223 -7.27 -13.13 12.22
C SER A 223 -8.63 -12.42 12.22
N ASP A 224 -8.66 -11.18 12.71
CA ASP A 224 -9.87 -10.36 12.66
C ASP A 224 -10.26 -10.00 11.22
N GLU A 225 -9.31 -9.79 10.30
CA GLU A 225 -9.66 -9.58 8.88
C GLU A 225 -10.24 -10.83 8.24
N GLN A 226 -9.74 -12.03 8.59
CA GLN A 226 -10.29 -13.29 8.09
C GLN A 226 -11.71 -13.53 8.61
N ARG A 227 -11.99 -13.20 9.88
CA ARG A 227 -13.37 -13.21 10.40
C ARG A 227 -14.24 -12.19 9.67
N ALA A 228 -13.75 -10.98 9.46
CA ALA A 228 -14.49 -9.94 8.73
C ALA A 228 -14.80 -10.34 7.28
N PHE A 229 -13.88 -11.04 6.62
CA PHE A 229 -14.11 -11.62 5.28
C PHE A 229 -15.21 -12.68 5.29
N MET A 230 -15.29 -13.50 6.34
CA MET A 230 -16.37 -14.49 6.48
C MET A 230 -17.73 -13.84 6.76
N ASP A 231 -17.75 -12.83 7.64
CA ASP A 231 -18.98 -12.22 8.11
C ASP A 231 -19.57 -11.23 7.09
N THR A 232 -18.72 -10.51 6.36
CA THR A 232 -19.08 -9.48 5.38
C THR A 232 -18.27 -9.61 4.07
N PRO A 233 -18.39 -10.73 3.34
CA PRO A 233 -17.59 -11.00 2.15
C PRO A 233 -17.78 -9.96 1.04
N GLU A 234 -18.94 -9.32 0.96
CA GLU A 234 -19.28 -8.29 -0.03
C GLU A 234 -18.46 -7.00 0.11
N ARG A 235 -17.81 -6.77 1.26
CA ARG A 235 -16.85 -5.66 1.44
C ARG A 235 -15.52 -5.90 0.75
N PHE A 236 -15.28 -7.11 0.26
CA PHE A 236 -14.02 -7.52 -0.31
C PHE A 236 -14.16 -7.86 -1.79
N THR A 237 -13.19 -7.43 -2.58
CA THR A 237 -13.01 -7.89 -3.96
C THR A 237 -12.00 -9.02 -3.96
N VAL A 238 -12.44 -10.23 -4.32
CA VAL A 238 -11.54 -11.38 -4.50
C VAL A 238 -10.82 -11.24 -5.84
N VAL A 239 -9.51 -11.46 -5.84
CA VAL A 239 -8.64 -11.35 -7.00
C VAL A 239 -7.82 -12.63 -7.13
N TRP A 240 -7.87 -13.23 -8.31
CA TRP A 240 -7.04 -14.36 -8.70
C TRP A 240 -5.76 -13.89 -9.39
N ASN A 241 -4.60 -14.27 -8.84
CA ASN A 241 -3.27 -13.92 -9.33
C ASN A 241 -2.52 -15.20 -9.78
N PRO A 242 -2.83 -15.74 -10.98
CA PRO A 242 -2.13 -16.90 -11.50
C PRO A 242 -0.69 -16.57 -11.87
N LYS A 243 0.24 -17.46 -11.51
CA LYS A 243 1.66 -17.33 -11.87
C LYS A 243 2.08 -18.28 -12.98
N MET A 244 1.56 -19.50 -12.94
CA MET A 244 1.97 -20.56 -13.85
C MET A 244 0.82 -21.52 -14.10
N LEU A 245 0.74 -22.01 -15.34
CA LEU A 245 -0.16 -23.09 -15.73
C LEU A 245 0.56 -24.00 -16.72
N GLN A 246 0.39 -25.31 -16.53
CA GLN A 246 0.88 -26.33 -17.45
C GLN A 246 -0.29 -27.12 -18.02
N LEU A 247 -0.32 -27.29 -19.34
CA LEU A 247 -1.31 -28.07 -20.07
C LEU A 247 -0.81 -29.49 -20.34
N GLU A 248 -1.74 -30.39 -20.64
CA GLU A 248 -1.45 -31.80 -20.92
C GLU A 248 -0.55 -32.04 -22.14
N ASP A 249 -0.47 -31.09 -23.07
CA ASP A 249 0.41 -31.15 -24.25
C ASP A 249 1.84 -30.66 -23.96
N GLY A 250 2.14 -30.34 -22.71
CA GLY A 250 3.43 -29.82 -22.26
C GLY A 250 3.57 -28.30 -22.37
N THR A 251 2.56 -27.59 -22.89
CA THR A 251 2.58 -26.12 -22.94
C THR A 251 2.64 -25.55 -21.53
N LEU A 252 3.64 -24.70 -21.31
CA LEU A 252 3.85 -24.00 -20.05
C LEU A 252 3.63 -22.51 -20.26
N ILE A 253 2.68 -21.94 -19.53
CA ILE A 253 2.36 -20.52 -19.55
C ILE A 253 2.78 -19.93 -18.21
N ARG A 254 3.49 -18.80 -18.23
CA ARG A 254 3.96 -18.09 -17.04
C ARG A 254 3.65 -16.61 -17.16
N SER A 255 3.28 -15.98 -16.06
CA SER A 255 3.07 -14.53 -16.03
C SER A 255 4.39 -13.74 -16.03
N GLY A 256 5.52 -14.36 -15.73
CA GLY A 256 6.82 -13.66 -15.69
C GLY A 256 6.96 -12.68 -14.52
N LEU A 257 6.10 -12.82 -13.50
CA LEU A 257 6.07 -12.05 -12.25
C LEU A 257 6.74 -12.80 -11.09
#